data_AF-R0E3U5-F1
#
_entry.id   AF-R0E3U5-F1
#
_cell.length_a   1.000
_cell.length_b   1.000
_cell.length_c   1.000
_cell.angle_alpha   90.00
_cell.angle_beta   90.00
_cell.angle_gamma   90.00
#
_symmetry.space_group_name_H-M   'P 1'
#
loop_
_entity.id
_entity.type
_entity.pdbx_description
1 polymer ?
#
loop_
_entity_poly.entity_id
_entity_poly.type
_entity_poly.pdbx_seq_one_letter_code
_entity_poly.pdbx_strand_id
1 'polypeptide(L)'
;MLRSLTIRDFVIVHALDLDLADGFTVFTGETGAGKSILIDALALTLGERADAAVVREGAPRADITAEFDVHPHVAAWLEAHELHDDEGVILLRRTVDAAGRSKAFINGAAVTLAQLREVGEQLVDIHGQHAHQLLLKTDAQRSLLDAHAGLEGAVRVVSEHFREWHAVVRAREAAEQQSREAQLERERIEWQVNELQKLAPQPGEWEEVQAEHHRLSHAASLIEGTRAALDGLSESEGAVLTQLGTTLHTLRELAEIDPALADVLAALGPAEVQIQEAVHTLARYADRAELDPDRLAEVDARMQALHTMARKYRVAPETLPAELAERQAQLAALQAASDLDALQAQEAQTHAAYMSVAQALSRDRAKAARELADAVTGAMQGLSMAGGRFDIALHALEHGGAAGLEQVEFLVAGHAGVSPRPLAKVASGGELARISLAISVIASEASPTPTLIFDEVDSGIGGAVAEVVGRRLRELGMRRQVLCVTHLPQVAALANHHIQVAKQTVAGSTRSDLVVLDATGRVDEIARMLGGASLTDTTRRHADEMLTAGRAQSAPESSARKSRRVAQ
;
A
#
# COMPACT_ATOMS: atom_id res chain seq x y z
N MET A 1 21.99 26.47 11.98
CA MET A 1 22.83 26.53 10.76
C MET A 1 24.05 25.62 10.96
N LEU A 2 24.80 25.28 9.90
CA LEU A 2 26.01 24.45 10.01
C LEU A 2 27.16 25.31 10.56
N ARG A 3 27.68 24.92 11.73
CA ARG A 3 28.78 25.62 12.42
C ARG A 3 30.14 25.09 12.02
N SER A 4 30.29 23.77 12.06
CA SER A 4 31.57 23.12 11.79
C SER A 4 31.40 21.79 11.07
N LEU A 5 32.38 21.44 10.23
CA LEU A 5 32.49 20.14 9.57
C LEU A 5 33.90 19.60 9.80
N THR A 6 33.97 18.45 10.49
CA THR A 6 35.20 17.71 10.73
C THR A 6 35.20 16.44 9.92
N ILE A 7 36.26 16.21 9.15
CA ILE A 7 36.44 15.01 8.32
C ILE A 7 37.79 14.38 8.64
N ARG A 8 37.80 13.07 8.88
CA ARG A 8 39.01 12.25 9.05
C ARG A 8 38.95 11.05 8.13
N ASP A 9 40.05 10.81 7.41
CA ASP A 9 40.28 9.63 6.57
C ASP A 9 39.17 9.30 5.55
N PHE A 10 38.66 10.32 4.86
CA PHE A 10 37.57 10.22 3.89
C PHE A 10 38.09 10.48 2.46
N VAL A 11 38.00 9.50 1.58
CA VAL A 11 38.46 9.56 0.18
C VAL A 11 39.94 10.01 0.10
N ILE A 12 40.22 11.28 -0.23
CA ILE A 12 41.59 11.85 -0.26
C ILE A 12 41.88 12.80 0.91
N VAL A 13 40.91 13.03 1.79
CA VAL A 13 41.01 13.92 2.95
C VAL A 13 41.54 13.13 4.14
N HIS A 14 42.77 13.44 4.56
CA HIS A 14 43.34 12.88 5.78
C HIS A 14 42.69 13.48 7.02
N ALA A 15 42.66 14.81 7.09
CA ALA A 15 42.14 15.58 8.20
C ALA A 15 41.70 16.95 7.70
N LEU A 16 40.44 17.29 7.97
CA LEU A 16 39.86 18.60 7.73
C LEU A 16 39.05 19.03 8.95
N ASP A 17 39.23 20.27 9.37
CA ASP A 17 38.42 20.96 10.35
C ASP A 17 38.01 22.29 9.71
N LEU A 18 36.72 22.47 9.47
CA LEU A 18 36.18 23.63 8.77
C LEU A 18 35.12 24.31 9.62
N ASP A 19 35.36 25.57 9.97
CA ASP A 19 34.38 26.45 10.59
C ASP A 19 33.64 27.25 9.52
N LEU A 20 32.32 27.29 9.61
CA LEU A 20 31.44 27.95 8.66
C LEU A 20 30.70 29.09 9.33
N ALA A 21 30.62 30.21 8.61
CA ALA A 21 29.86 31.38 9.01
C ALA A 21 28.51 31.43 8.30
N ASP A 22 27.62 32.27 8.81
CA ASP A 22 26.35 32.59 8.18
C ASP A 22 26.56 33.34 6.85
N GLY A 23 25.51 33.46 6.06
CA GLY A 23 25.57 34.16 4.78
C GLY A 23 25.88 33.25 3.61
N PHE A 24 26.37 33.87 2.53
CA PHE A 24 26.71 33.19 1.29
C PHE A 24 28.20 32.83 1.26
N THR A 25 28.52 31.54 1.33
CA THR A 25 29.89 31.01 1.28
C THR A 25 30.11 30.27 -0.04
N VAL A 26 31.21 30.57 -0.73
CA VAL A 26 31.58 29.90 -1.99
C VAL A 26 32.84 29.06 -1.85
N PHE A 27 32.85 27.91 -2.53
CA PHE A 27 33.98 26.99 -2.64
C PHE A 27 34.54 27.03 -4.06
N THR A 28 35.78 27.51 -4.22
CA THR A 28 36.50 27.59 -5.51
C THR A 28 37.81 26.79 -5.48
N GLY A 29 38.58 26.76 -6.57
CA GLY A 29 39.78 25.91 -6.69
C GLY A 29 39.65 24.80 -7.74
N GLU A 30 40.62 23.88 -7.76
CA GLU A 30 40.70 22.79 -8.77
C GLU A 30 39.51 21.83 -8.73
N THR A 31 39.03 21.45 -9.91
CA THR A 31 37.89 20.56 -10.11
C THR A 31 38.22 19.09 -9.79
N GLY A 32 37.18 18.34 -9.42
CA GLY A 32 37.15 16.87 -9.51
C GLY A 32 37.47 16.07 -8.25
N ALA A 33 37.88 16.68 -7.14
CA ALA A 33 38.02 15.94 -5.88
C ALA A 33 37.59 16.74 -4.65
N GLY A 34 38.25 17.84 -4.28
CA GLY A 34 38.04 18.41 -2.95
C GLY A 34 36.70 19.10 -2.68
N LYS A 35 35.96 19.61 -3.70
CA LYS A 35 34.68 20.32 -3.49
C LYS A 35 33.50 19.37 -3.31
N SER A 36 33.30 18.44 -4.26
CA SER A 36 32.25 17.42 -4.17
C SER A 36 32.44 16.52 -2.95
N ILE A 37 33.70 16.23 -2.57
CA ILE A 37 34.02 15.50 -1.34
C ILE A 37 33.42 16.15 -0.08
N LEU A 38 33.34 17.48 0.00
CA LEU A 38 32.74 18.15 1.16
C LEU A 38 31.23 17.91 1.20
N ILE A 39 30.59 18.01 0.05
CA ILE A 39 29.14 17.79 -0.09
C ILE A 39 28.82 16.33 0.19
N ASP A 40 29.59 15.39 -0.36
CA ASP A 40 29.46 13.95 -0.13
C ASP A 40 29.66 13.60 1.35
N ALA A 41 30.68 14.18 1.99
CA ALA A 41 30.94 13.96 3.41
C ALA A 41 29.78 14.47 4.27
N LEU A 42 29.28 15.67 3.98
CA LEU A 42 28.14 16.23 4.70
C LEU A 42 26.86 15.42 4.43
N ALA A 43 26.58 15.03 3.20
CA ALA A 43 25.45 14.17 2.83
C ALA A 43 25.46 12.84 3.62
N LEU A 44 26.64 12.27 3.86
CA LEU A 44 26.77 11.08 4.73
C LEU A 44 26.42 11.35 6.19
N THR A 45 26.74 12.54 6.73
CA THR A 45 26.29 12.94 8.08
C THR A 45 24.79 13.22 8.15
N LEU A 46 24.16 13.52 7.02
CA LEU A 46 22.72 13.72 6.88
C LEU A 46 21.97 12.42 6.53
N GLY A 47 22.67 11.28 6.53
CA GLY A 47 22.06 9.96 6.41
C GLY A 47 22.09 9.35 5.01
N GLU A 48 22.87 9.86 4.06
CA GLU A 48 23.13 9.11 2.82
C GLU A 48 23.76 7.73 3.07
N ARG A 49 23.62 6.84 2.08
CA ARG A 49 24.24 5.51 2.14
C ARG A 49 25.73 5.65 1.89
N ALA A 50 26.52 5.00 2.75
CA ALA A 50 27.97 4.91 2.59
C ALA A 50 28.37 3.63 1.86
N ASP A 51 29.38 3.74 1.00
CA ASP A 51 30.15 2.61 0.46
C ASP A 51 31.46 2.47 1.25
N ALA A 52 32.06 1.28 1.31
CA ALA A 52 33.42 1.10 1.84
C ALA A 52 34.48 1.93 1.09
N ALA A 53 34.23 2.20 -0.20
CA ALA A 53 35.10 3.02 -1.06
C ALA A 53 35.29 4.47 -0.58
N VAL A 54 34.46 4.94 0.37
CA VAL A 54 34.62 6.27 0.95
C VAL A 54 35.76 6.34 1.97
N VAL A 55 36.24 5.20 2.47
CA VAL A 55 37.37 5.14 3.40
C VAL A 55 38.67 5.34 2.64
N ARG A 56 39.50 6.27 3.11
CA ARG A 56 40.81 6.55 2.51
C ARG A 56 41.67 5.28 2.46
N GLU A 57 42.37 5.07 1.35
CA GLU A 57 43.24 3.92 1.18
C GLU A 57 44.29 3.85 2.31
N GLY A 58 44.40 2.67 2.93
CA GLY A 58 45.28 2.41 4.08
C GLY A 58 44.75 2.88 5.43
N ALA A 59 43.58 3.54 5.50
CA ALA A 59 42.95 3.90 6.77
C ALA A 59 41.97 2.81 7.25
N PRO A 60 41.84 2.61 8.57
CA PRO A 60 40.92 1.61 9.12
C PRO A 60 39.45 2.03 9.06
N ARG A 61 39.18 3.35 9.10
CA ARG A 61 37.83 3.92 9.08
C ARG A 61 37.85 5.38 8.64
N ALA A 62 36.74 5.85 8.06
CA ALA A 62 36.42 7.27 7.90
C ALA A 62 35.54 7.75 9.06
N ASP A 63 35.73 9.00 9.50
CA ASP A 63 34.99 9.64 10.59
C ASP A 63 34.60 11.06 10.19
N ILE A 64 33.30 11.33 10.11
CA ILE A 64 32.76 12.61 9.65
C ILE A 64 31.81 13.12 10.71
N THR A 65 31.99 14.36 11.13
CA THR A 65 31.18 15.01 12.16
C THR A 65 30.76 16.40 11.69
N ALA A 66 29.47 16.69 11.74
CA ALA A 66 28.89 17.99 11.43
C ALA A 66 28.14 18.53 12.65
N GLU A 67 28.41 19.79 13.00
CA GLU A 67 27.77 20.48 14.13
C GLU A 67 26.82 21.54 13.60
N PHE A 68 25.58 21.56 14.11
CA PHE A 68 24.58 22.55 13.73
C PHE A 68 23.99 23.27 14.95
N ASP A 69 23.52 24.51 14.76
CA ASP A 69 22.60 25.12 15.73
C ASP A 69 21.28 24.36 15.79
N VAL A 70 20.71 24.26 16.99
CA VAL A 70 19.37 23.70 17.19
C VAL A 70 18.30 24.78 17.01
N HIS A 71 17.35 24.50 16.12
CA HIS A 71 16.13 25.31 15.95
C HIS A 71 14.93 24.63 16.63
N PRO A 72 13.83 25.34 16.94
CA PRO A 72 12.72 24.81 17.74
C PRO A 72 12.12 23.48 17.24
N HIS A 73 12.02 23.30 15.92
CA HIS A 73 11.52 22.05 15.33
C HIS A 73 12.47 20.87 15.58
N VAL A 74 13.77 21.09 15.41
CA VAL A 74 14.80 20.08 15.68
C VAL A 74 14.89 19.78 17.18
N ALA A 75 14.73 20.79 18.05
CA ALA A 75 14.68 20.61 19.50
C ALA A 75 13.54 19.66 19.90
N ALA A 76 12.33 19.92 19.42
CA ALA A 76 11.17 19.07 19.68
C ALA A 76 11.37 17.64 19.15
N TRP A 77 12.01 17.50 17.98
CA TRP A 77 12.33 16.18 17.42
C TRP A 77 13.35 15.42 18.28
N LEU A 78 14.39 16.10 18.77
CA LEU A 78 15.40 15.52 19.67
C LEU A 78 14.79 15.10 21.00
N GLU A 79 13.90 15.91 21.58
CA GLU A 79 13.17 15.58 22.81
C GLU A 79 12.29 14.33 22.63
N ALA A 80 11.53 14.25 21.53
CA ALA A 80 10.67 13.11 21.23
C ALA A 80 11.43 11.79 21.06
N HIS A 81 12.73 11.86 20.70
CA HIS A 81 13.60 10.71 20.50
C HIS A 81 14.58 10.47 21.65
N GLU A 82 14.51 11.24 22.74
CA GLU A 82 15.43 11.17 23.88
C GLU A 82 16.91 11.38 23.49
N LEU A 83 17.17 12.26 22.50
CA LEU A 83 18.50 12.58 21.94
C LEU A 83 18.95 14.02 22.26
N HIS A 84 18.24 14.72 23.12
CA HIS A 84 18.51 16.11 23.47
C HIS A 84 19.83 16.28 24.25
N ASP A 85 20.49 17.41 24.04
CA ASP A 85 21.68 17.84 24.79
C ASP A 85 21.52 19.32 25.17
N ASP A 86 22.01 19.72 26.34
CA ASP A 86 21.77 21.03 26.96
C ASP A 86 22.59 22.17 26.31
N GLU A 87 23.41 21.87 25.30
CA GLU A 87 24.39 22.80 24.71
C GLU A 87 23.86 23.64 23.53
N GLY A 88 22.59 23.50 23.15
CA GLY A 88 21.97 24.28 22.07
C GLY A 88 22.54 24.00 20.67
N VAL A 89 23.28 22.91 20.53
CA VAL A 89 23.86 22.38 19.28
C VAL A 89 23.46 20.94 19.07
N ILE A 90 23.45 20.50 17.82
CA ILE A 90 23.29 19.10 17.44
C ILE A 90 24.54 18.62 16.71
N LEU A 91 25.09 17.51 17.19
CA LEU A 91 26.27 16.87 16.63
C LEU A 91 25.86 15.61 15.86
N LEU A 92 25.95 15.68 14.53
CA LEU A 92 25.72 14.54 13.64
C LEU A 92 27.06 13.89 13.29
N ARG A 93 27.26 12.63 13.67
CA ARG A 93 28.50 11.90 13.38
C ARG A 93 28.24 10.60 12.64
N ARG A 94 29.02 10.37 11.58
CA ARG A 94 28.99 9.16 10.75
C ARG A 94 30.38 8.53 10.70
N THR A 95 30.46 7.24 11.03
CA THR A 95 31.71 6.47 10.89
C THR A 95 31.49 5.30 9.95
N VAL A 96 32.45 5.04 9.05
CA VAL A 96 32.42 3.94 8.08
C VAL A 96 33.75 3.19 8.18
N ASP A 97 33.73 1.88 8.41
CA ASP A 97 34.95 1.07 8.43
C ASP A 97 35.30 0.54 7.02
N ALA A 98 36.55 0.09 6.84
CA ALA A 98 37.02 -0.46 5.57
C ALA A 98 36.28 -1.75 5.13
N ALA A 99 35.50 -2.37 6.02
CA ALA A 99 34.63 -3.51 5.70
C ALA A 99 33.21 -3.06 5.27
N GLY A 100 32.94 -1.76 5.20
CA GLY A 100 31.66 -1.17 4.80
C GLY A 100 30.63 -1.10 5.93
N ARG A 101 30.98 -1.44 7.17
CA ARG A 101 30.07 -1.25 8.30
C ARG A 101 30.02 0.22 8.67
N SER A 102 28.81 0.76 8.69
CA SER A 102 28.57 2.16 9.01
C SER A 102 27.77 2.32 10.30
N LYS A 103 28.16 3.29 11.12
CA LYS A 103 27.47 3.68 12.37
C LYS A 103 27.14 5.16 12.33
N ALA A 104 25.95 5.51 12.81
CA ALA A 104 25.49 6.89 12.96
C ALA A 104 25.35 7.23 14.45
N PHE A 105 25.65 8.47 14.78
CA PHE A 105 25.50 9.01 16.11
C PHE A 105 24.88 10.42 16.06
N ILE A 106 24.00 10.71 17.02
CA ILE A 106 23.46 12.06 17.28
C ILE A 106 23.79 12.37 18.74
N ASN A 107 24.50 13.48 19.00
CA ASN A 107 24.93 13.88 20.35
C ASN A 107 25.60 12.74 21.13
N GLY A 108 26.40 11.91 20.43
CA GLY A 108 27.11 10.76 20.98
C GLY A 108 26.28 9.48 21.15
N ALA A 109 24.95 9.53 21.08
CA ALA A 109 24.08 8.36 21.13
C ALA A 109 24.01 7.66 19.76
N ALA A 110 24.03 6.33 19.74
CA ALA A 110 23.93 5.56 18.50
C ALA A 110 22.49 5.57 17.95
N VAL A 111 22.33 5.89 16.67
CA VAL A 111 21.01 6.01 16.02
C VAL A 111 20.90 5.20 14.74
N THR A 112 19.67 5.01 14.27
CA THR A 112 19.41 4.40 12.96
C THR A 112 19.70 5.37 11.82
N LEU A 113 19.92 4.84 10.61
CA LEU A 113 20.07 5.68 9.42
C LEU A 113 18.79 6.47 9.08
N ALA A 114 17.62 5.90 9.39
CA ALA A 114 16.34 6.55 9.16
C ALA A 114 16.19 7.81 10.02
N GLN A 115 16.52 7.71 11.32
CA GLN A 115 16.54 8.85 12.23
C GLN A 115 17.53 9.94 11.78
N LEU A 116 18.73 9.54 11.33
CA LEU A 116 19.72 10.50 10.83
C LEU A 116 19.24 11.25 9.59
N ARG A 117 18.52 10.58 8.68
CA ARG A 117 17.89 11.22 7.51
C ARG A 117 16.79 12.19 7.91
N GLU A 118 15.91 11.76 8.80
CA GLU A 118 14.76 12.53 9.22
C GLU A 118 15.16 13.87 9.86
N VAL A 119 16.22 13.89 10.68
CA VAL A 119 16.75 15.15 11.22
C VAL A 119 17.60 15.91 10.19
N GLY A 120 18.33 15.19 9.32
CA GLY A 120 19.16 15.79 8.27
C GLY A 120 18.35 16.64 7.29
N GLU A 121 17.19 16.15 6.86
CA GLU A 121 16.25 16.86 5.97
C GLU A 121 15.71 18.17 6.58
N GLN A 122 15.73 18.32 7.90
CA GLN A 122 15.34 19.55 8.60
C GLN A 122 16.49 20.56 8.72
N LEU A 123 17.74 20.11 8.61
CA LEU A 123 18.94 20.91 8.84
C LEU A 123 19.55 21.43 7.54
N VAL A 124 19.59 20.61 6.51
CA VAL A 124 20.26 20.93 5.24
C VAL A 124 19.41 20.50 4.05
N ASP A 125 19.27 21.40 3.08
CA ASP A 125 18.72 21.08 1.76
C ASP A 125 19.85 21.15 0.71
N ILE A 126 20.02 20.08 -0.07
CA ILE A 126 21.11 19.94 -1.05
C ILE A 126 20.53 19.96 -2.47
N HIS A 127 20.86 21.01 -3.20
CA HIS A 127 20.53 21.20 -4.61
C HIS A 127 21.76 20.95 -5.49
N GLY A 128 21.82 19.79 -6.16
CA GLY A 128 22.93 19.43 -7.05
C GLY A 128 22.47 18.61 -8.26
N GLN A 129 23.37 17.78 -8.83
CA GLN A 129 23.04 16.94 -9.98
C GLN A 129 21.83 16.01 -9.75
N HIS A 130 21.61 15.54 -8.53
CA HIS A 130 20.46 14.67 -8.24
C HIS A 130 19.13 15.45 -8.17
N ALA A 131 19.16 16.73 -7.77
CA ALA A 131 17.96 17.55 -7.60
C ALA A 131 17.29 17.88 -8.94
N HIS A 132 18.05 18.18 -10.00
CA HIS A 132 17.46 18.47 -11.32
C HIS A 132 16.79 17.24 -11.93
N GLN A 133 17.27 16.02 -11.63
CA GLN A 133 16.65 14.79 -12.09
C GLN A 133 15.35 14.49 -11.33
N LEU A 134 15.30 14.79 -10.03
CA LEU A 134 14.09 14.67 -9.22
C LEU A 134 12.99 15.59 -9.75
N LEU A 135 13.32 16.83 -10.14
CA LEU A 135 12.37 17.77 -10.74
C LEU A 135 11.73 17.29 -12.05
N LEU A 136 12.23 16.23 -12.69
CA LEU A 136 11.60 15.63 -13.86
C LEU A 136 10.46 14.65 -13.49
N LYS A 137 10.36 14.27 -12.21
CA LYS A 137 9.35 13.34 -11.70
C LYS A 137 8.16 14.14 -11.14
N THR A 138 6.96 13.80 -11.58
CA THR A 138 5.72 14.49 -11.16
C THR A 138 5.44 14.38 -9.66
N ASP A 139 5.80 13.27 -9.01
CA ASP A 139 5.68 13.15 -7.55
C ASP A 139 6.57 14.14 -6.80
N ALA A 140 7.81 14.37 -7.27
CA ALA A 140 8.71 15.33 -6.66
C ALA A 140 8.28 16.77 -6.96
N GLN A 141 7.74 17.04 -8.15
CA GLN A 141 7.14 18.33 -8.49
C GLN A 141 5.95 18.66 -7.58
N ARG A 142 5.08 17.68 -7.31
CA ARG A 142 3.99 17.82 -6.34
C ARG A 142 4.53 18.15 -4.95
N SER A 143 5.47 17.34 -4.45
CA SER A 143 6.06 17.58 -3.12
C SER A 143 6.71 18.95 -3.01
N LEU A 144 7.38 19.43 -4.07
CA LEU A 144 7.94 20.78 -4.11
C LEU A 144 6.87 21.86 -4.01
N LEU A 145 5.78 21.73 -4.78
CA LEU A 145 4.67 22.69 -4.75
C LEU A 145 4.01 22.71 -3.37
N ASP A 146 3.75 21.53 -2.81
CA ASP A 146 3.11 21.37 -1.51
C ASP A 146 3.99 21.96 -0.40
N ALA A 147 5.30 21.69 -0.43
CA ALA A 147 6.25 22.25 0.54
C ALA A 147 6.40 23.77 0.41
N HIS A 148 6.46 24.29 -0.82
CA HIS A 148 6.51 25.73 -1.07
C HIS A 148 5.28 26.45 -0.49
N ALA A 149 4.12 25.78 -0.51
CA ALA A 149 2.87 26.32 -0.02
C ALA A 149 2.55 25.97 1.45
N GLY A 150 3.40 25.18 2.13
CA GLY A 150 3.15 24.68 3.48
C GLY A 150 1.93 23.77 3.59
N LEU A 151 1.65 22.97 2.55
CA LEU A 151 0.47 22.12 2.43
C LEU A 151 0.70 20.67 2.90
N GLU A 152 1.88 20.32 3.41
CA GLU A 152 2.20 18.93 3.78
C GLU A 152 1.23 18.38 4.85
N GLY A 153 0.81 19.22 5.79
CA GLY A 153 -0.20 18.88 6.78
C GLY A 153 -1.56 18.53 6.15
N ALA A 154 -2.01 19.30 5.16
CA ALA A 154 -3.25 19.04 4.43
C ALA A 154 -3.15 17.77 3.57
N VAL A 155 -2.00 17.54 2.93
CA VAL A 155 -1.72 16.30 2.19
C VAL A 155 -1.82 15.07 3.09
N ARG A 156 -1.29 15.14 4.33
CA ARG A 156 -1.39 14.05 5.30
C ARG A 156 -2.84 13.74 5.68
N VAL A 157 -3.64 14.76 5.96
CA VAL A 157 -5.08 14.62 6.28
C VAL A 157 -5.84 13.99 5.11
N VAL A 158 -5.57 14.43 3.88
CA VAL A 158 -6.17 13.82 2.66
C VAL A 158 -5.77 12.34 2.54
N SER A 159 -4.51 12.02 2.81
CA SER A 159 -4.00 10.64 2.76
C SER A 159 -4.69 9.73 3.79
N GLU A 160 -4.95 10.24 4.99
CA GLU A 160 -5.65 9.51 6.05
C GLU A 160 -7.09 9.20 5.66
N HIS A 161 -7.86 10.20 5.23
CA HIS A 161 -9.24 10.00 4.78
C HIS A 161 -9.35 9.11 3.54
N PHE A 162 -8.38 9.19 2.61
CA PHE A 162 -8.32 8.29 1.46
C PHE A 162 -8.13 6.83 1.89
N ARG A 163 -7.26 6.56 2.87
CA ARG A 163 -7.04 5.20 3.40
C ARG A 163 -8.27 4.67 4.11
N GLU A 164 -8.96 5.51 4.88
CA GLU A 164 -10.20 5.17 5.57
C GLU A 164 -11.29 4.79 4.56
N TRP A 165 -11.55 5.64 3.57
CA TRP A 165 -12.52 5.36 2.51
C TRP A 165 -12.20 4.06 1.76
N HIS A 166 -10.96 3.87 1.32
CA HIS A 166 -10.57 2.64 0.62
C HIS A 166 -10.63 1.38 1.49
N ALA A 167 -10.49 1.50 2.82
CA ALA A 167 -10.71 0.37 3.72
C ALA A 167 -12.18 -0.06 3.73
N VAL A 168 -13.11 0.90 3.73
CA VAL A 168 -14.56 0.63 3.67
C VAL A 168 -14.96 0.06 2.31
N VAL A 169 -14.44 0.61 1.21
CA VAL A 169 -14.68 0.07 -0.15
C VAL A 169 -14.29 -1.40 -0.22
N ARG A 170 -13.09 -1.77 0.26
CA ARG A 170 -12.65 -3.17 0.29
C ARG A 170 -13.54 -4.06 1.17
N ALA A 171 -14.02 -3.54 2.30
CA ALA A 171 -14.95 -4.26 3.16
C ALA A 171 -16.31 -4.50 2.48
N ARG A 172 -16.86 -3.48 1.80
CA ARG A 172 -18.10 -3.61 1.01
C ARG A 172 -17.93 -4.62 -0.11
N GLU A 173 -16.88 -4.53 -0.92
CA GLU A 173 -16.63 -5.46 -2.03
C GLU A 173 -16.50 -6.91 -1.55
N ALA A 174 -15.84 -7.13 -0.41
CA ALA A 174 -15.75 -8.45 0.21
C ALA A 174 -17.12 -8.96 0.68
N ALA A 175 -17.92 -8.10 1.35
CA ALA A 175 -19.27 -8.44 1.80
C ALA A 175 -20.23 -8.71 0.63
N GLU A 176 -20.10 -7.96 -0.47
CA GLU A 176 -20.85 -8.20 -1.70
C GLU A 176 -20.50 -9.54 -2.34
N GLN A 177 -19.22 -9.89 -2.38
CA GLN A 177 -18.80 -11.17 -2.92
C GLN A 177 -19.32 -12.33 -2.07
N GLN A 178 -19.20 -12.23 -0.74
CA GLN A 178 -19.74 -13.20 0.19
C GLN A 178 -21.27 -13.31 0.07
N SER A 179 -21.97 -12.19 -0.09
CA SER A 179 -23.42 -12.17 -0.29
C SER A 179 -23.85 -12.83 -1.60
N ARG A 180 -23.10 -12.63 -2.69
CA ARG A 180 -23.37 -13.31 -3.98
C ARG A 180 -23.20 -14.82 -3.87
N GLU A 181 -22.14 -15.28 -3.21
CA GLU A 181 -21.89 -16.71 -2.98
C GLU A 181 -22.97 -17.33 -2.07
N ALA A 182 -23.34 -16.65 -0.99
CA ALA A 182 -24.41 -17.08 -0.10
C ALA A 182 -25.77 -17.13 -0.80
N GLN A 183 -26.06 -16.17 -1.70
CA GLN A 183 -27.28 -16.15 -2.49
C GLN A 183 -27.37 -17.33 -3.46
N LEU A 184 -26.28 -17.63 -4.19
CA LEU A 184 -26.24 -18.79 -5.10
C LEU A 184 -26.42 -20.11 -4.35
N GLU A 185 -25.77 -20.23 -3.20
CA GLU A 185 -25.92 -21.41 -2.34
C GLU A 185 -27.34 -21.53 -1.79
N ARG A 186 -27.96 -20.40 -1.41
CA ARG A 186 -29.37 -20.36 -0.98
C ARG A 186 -30.30 -20.82 -2.09
N GLU A 187 -30.15 -20.31 -3.30
CA GLU A 187 -30.97 -20.72 -4.46
C GLU A 187 -30.83 -22.22 -4.76
N ARG A 188 -29.61 -22.76 -4.63
CA ARG A 188 -29.34 -24.20 -4.77
C ARG A 188 -30.08 -25.03 -3.73
N ILE A 189 -29.96 -24.67 -2.44
CA ILE A 189 -30.61 -25.40 -1.34
C ILE A 189 -32.13 -25.23 -1.41
N GLU A 190 -32.63 -24.05 -1.76
CA GLU A 190 -34.06 -23.80 -1.93
C GLU A 190 -34.66 -24.68 -3.03
N TRP A 191 -33.95 -24.84 -4.16
CA TRP A 191 -34.37 -25.79 -5.20
C TRP A 191 -34.40 -27.23 -4.71
N GLN A 192 -33.40 -27.66 -3.91
CA GLN A 192 -33.34 -29.00 -3.32
C GLN A 192 -34.49 -29.24 -2.33
N VAL A 193 -34.76 -28.27 -1.45
CA VAL A 193 -35.88 -28.32 -0.50
C VAL A 193 -37.20 -28.43 -1.24
N ASN A 194 -37.44 -27.57 -2.24
CA ASN A 194 -38.66 -27.60 -3.04
C ASN A 194 -38.86 -28.93 -3.77
N GLU A 195 -37.79 -29.55 -4.24
CA GLU A 195 -37.85 -30.86 -4.89
C GLU A 195 -38.20 -31.99 -3.90
N LEU A 196 -37.54 -32.04 -2.75
CA LEU A 196 -37.83 -33.03 -1.71
C LEU A 196 -39.23 -32.83 -1.10
N GLN A 197 -39.69 -31.59 -0.96
CA GLN A 197 -41.04 -31.26 -0.50
C GLN A 197 -42.12 -31.71 -1.47
N LYS A 198 -41.89 -31.63 -2.79
CA LYS A 198 -42.84 -32.15 -3.79
C LYS A 198 -43.03 -33.67 -3.68
N LEU A 199 -41.98 -34.40 -3.31
CA LEU A 199 -42.07 -35.83 -3.04
C LEU A 199 -42.77 -36.14 -1.70
N ALA A 200 -42.64 -35.22 -0.72
CA ALA A 200 -43.20 -35.31 0.62
C ALA A 200 -42.94 -36.68 1.30
N PRO A 201 -41.69 -37.15 1.37
CA PRO A 201 -41.37 -38.45 1.98
C PRO A 201 -41.73 -38.44 3.47
N GLN A 202 -42.37 -39.50 3.96
CA GLN A 202 -42.72 -39.64 5.37
C GLN A 202 -41.77 -40.62 6.10
N PRO A 203 -41.48 -40.41 7.39
CA PRO A 203 -40.76 -41.39 8.20
C PRO A 203 -41.49 -42.74 8.22
N GLY A 204 -40.76 -43.84 7.97
CA GLY A 204 -41.33 -45.21 7.96
C GLY A 204 -42.09 -45.58 6.68
N GLU A 205 -42.26 -44.65 5.74
CA GLU A 205 -43.02 -44.88 4.50
C GLU A 205 -42.36 -45.93 3.61
N TRP A 206 -41.03 -45.94 3.55
CA TRP A 206 -40.30 -46.87 2.68
C TRP A 206 -40.56 -48.32 3.07
N GLU A 207 -40.52 -48.62 4.37
CA GLU A 207 -40.79 -49.93 4.92
C GLU A 207 -42.23 -50.37 4.65
N GLU A 208 -43.19 -49.44 4.80
CA GLU A 208 -44.61 -49.69 4.52
C GLU A 208 -44.87 -49.99 3.03
N VAL A 209 -44.35 -49.14 2.14
CA VAL A 209 -44.47 -49.29 0.68
C VAL A 209 -43.79 -50.56 0.19
N GLN A 210 -42.61 -50.90 0.75
CA GLN A 210 -41.90 -52.13 0.40
C GLN A 210 -42.68 -53.39 0.84
N ALA A 211 -43.21 -53.40 2.06
CA ALA A 211 -44.02 -54.50 2.56
C ALA A 211 -45.32 -54.67 1.76
N GLU A 212 -45.98 -53.57 1.40
CA GLU A 212 -47.18 -53.57 0.57
C GLU A 212 -46.90 -54.09 -0.84
N HIS A 213 -45.84 -53.60 -1.49
CA HIS A 213 -45.41 -54.07 -2.81
C HIS A 213 -45.10 -55.58 -2.80
N HIS A 214 -44.33 -56.05 -1.81
CA HIS A 214 -43.98 -57.46 -1.72
C HIS A 214 -45.23 -58.35 -1.61
N ARG A 215 -46.23 -57.92 -0.83
CA ARG A 215 -47.51 -58.62 -0.71
C ARG A 215 -48.30 -58.61 -2.01
N LEU A 216 -48.44 -57.45 -2.66
CA LEU A 216 -49.25 -57.30 -3.89
C LEU A 216 -48.63 -58.01 -5.10
N SER A 217 -47.31 -57.92 -5.28
CA SER A 217 -46.58 -58.61 -6.36
C SER A 217 -46.64 -60.13 -6.26
N HIS A 218 -46.77 -60.67 -5.05
CA HIS A 218 -46.92 -62.10 -4.80
C HIS A 218 -48.37 -62.52 -4.50
N ALA A 219 -49.35 -61.63 -4.68
CA ALA A 219 -50.74 -61.87 -4.30
C ALA A 219 -51.32 -63.12 -4.99
N ALA A 220 -51.02 -63.33 -6.29
CA ALA A 220 -51.46 -64.51 -7.01
C ALA A 220 -50.93 -65.82 -6.40
N SER A 221 -49.64 -65.88 -6.10
CA SER A 221 -49.01 -67.05 -5.47
C SER A 221 -49.47 -67.26 -4.03
N LEU A 222 -49.74 -66.19 -3.29
CA LEU A 222 -50.31 -66.25 -1.94
C LEU A 222 -51.75 -66.79 -1.96
N ILE A 223 -52.58 -66.35 -2.90
CA ILE A 223 -53.95 -66.85 -3.09
C ILE A 223 -53.93 -68.33 -3.50
N GLU A 224 -53.12 -68.68 -4.51
CA GLU A 224 -53.00 -70.05 -5.01
C GLU A 224 -52.48 -71.01 -3.93
N GLY A 225 -51.41 -70.63 -3.23
CA GLY A 225 -50.84 -71.42 -2.14
C GLY A 225 -51.79 -71.56 -0.94
N THR A 226 -52.54 -70.51 -0.60
CA THR A 226 -53.54 -70.57 0.49
C THR A 226 -54.70 -71.49 0.12
N ARG A 227 -55.22 -71.42 -1.12
CA ARG A 227 -56.29 -72.30 -1.60
C ARG A 227 -55.84 -73.75 -1.66
N ALA A 228 -54.65 -74.03 -2.18
CA ALA A 228 -54.08 -75.38 -2.18
C ALA A 228 -53.90 -75.94 -0.76
N ALA A 229 -53.53 -75.10 0.21
CA ALA A 229 -53.46 -75.49 1.62
C ALA A 229 -54.85 -75.78 2.21
N LEU A 230 -55.87 -74.98 1.90
CA LEU A 230 -57.27 -75.23 2.31
C LEU A 230 -57.81 -76.53 1.71
N ASP A 231 -57.56 -76.78 0.42
CA ASP A 231 -57.93 -78.03 -0.25
C ASP A 231 -57.31 -79.24 0.45
N GLY A 232 -56.01 -79.20 0.75
CA GLY A 232 -55.30 -80.29 1.43
C GLY A 232 -55.72 -80.50 2.89
N LEU A 233 -56.12 -79.43 3.60
CA LEU A 233 -56.48 -79.51 5.01
C LEU A 233 -57.95 -79.87 5.26
N SER A 234 -58.88 -79.34 4.45
CA SER A 234 -60.32 -79.48 4.70
C SER A 234 -61.21 -79.86 3.51
N GLU A 235 -60.90 -79.47 2.27
CA GLU A 235 -61.92 -79.47 1.19
C GLU A 235 -61.81 -80.67 0.23
N SER A 236 -60.65 -81.30 0.09
CA SER A 236 -60.42 -82.41 -0.85
C SER A 236 -60.84 -83.80 -0.33
N GLU A 237 -61.09 -84.73 -1.26
CA GLU A 237 -61.23 -86.16 -0.95
C GLU A 237 -59.88 -86.72 -0.44
N GLY A 238 -59.77 -86.87 0.88
CA GLY A 238 -58.51 -87.21 1.55
C GLY A 238 -57.90 -86.07 2.36
N ALA A 239 -58.62 -84.96 2.55
CA ALA A 239 -58.21 -83.87 3.42
C ALA A 239 -57.78 -84.36 4.82
N VAL A 240 -56.76 -83.71 5.39
CA VAL A 240 -56.16 -84.09 6.67
C VAL A 240 -57.20 -84.17 7.78
N LEU A 241 -58.13 -83.21 7.86
CA LEU A 241 -59.19 -83.23 8.87
C LEU A 241 -60.15 -84.43 8.72
N THR A 242 -60.51 -84.79 7.49
CA THR A 242 -61.39 -85.94 7.22
C THR A 242 -60.71 -87.26 7.56
N GLN A 243 -59.43 -87.40 7.20
CA GLN A 243 -58.64 -88.59 7.54
C GLN A 243 -58.41 -88.68 9.05
N LEU A 244 -58.02 -87.58 9.70
CA LEU A 244 -57.79 -87.50 11.13
C LEU A 244 -59.07 -87.80 11.92
N GLY A 245 -60.21 -87.24 11.51
CA GLY A 245 -61.51 -87.52 12.13
C GLY A 245 -61.91 -89.00 12.02
N THR A 246 -61.65 -89.62 10.86
CA THR A 246 -61.88 -91.06 10.66
C THR A 246 -60.95 -91.91 11.54
N THR A 247 -59.65 -91.57 11.59
CA THR A 247 -58.67 -92.25 12.47
C THR A 247 -59.04 -92.10 13.95
N LEU A 248 -59.44 -90.90 14.38
CA LEU A 248 -59.90 -90.64 15.75
C LEU A 248 -61.14 -91.47 16.08
N HIS A 249 -62.08 -91.62 15.16
CA HIS A 249 -63.26 -92.46 15.36
C HIS A 249 -62.89 -93.94 15.54
N THR A 250 -62.07 -94.50 14.65
CA THR A 250 -61.59 -95.88 14.77
C THR A 250 -60.78 -96.12 16.04
N LEU A 251 -59.89 -95.20 16.41
CA LEU A 251 -59.10 -95.33 17.64
C LEU A 251 -59.97 -95.23 18.90
N ARG A 252 -61.05 -94.45 18.89
CA ARG A 252 -62.04 -94.41 20.00
C ARG A 252 -62.69 -95.77 20.20
N GLU A 253 -63.14 -96.41 19.11
CA GLU A 253 -63.72 -97.76 19.18
C GLU A 253 -62.71 -98.81 19.68
N LEU A 254 -61.45 -98.71 19.27
CA LEU A 254 -60.39 -99.61 19.72
C LEU A 254 -59.96 -99.36 21.17
N ALA A 255 -60.00 -98.11 21.65
CA ALA A 255 -59.67 -97.76 23.03
C ALA A 255 -60.68 -98.30 24.05
N GLU A 256 -61.92 -98.57 23.63
CA GLU A 256 -62.91 -99.32 24.43
C GLU A 256 -62.50 -100.79 24.64
N ILE A 257 -61.66 -101.34 23.74
CA ILE A 257 -61.13 -102.71 23.80
C ILE A 257 -59.80 -102.74 24.58
N ASP A 258 -58.88 -101.82 24.29
CA ASP A 258 -57.59 -101.67 24.97
C ASP A 258 -57.34 -100.21 25.41
N PRO A 259 -57.43 -99.92 26.72
CA PRO A 259 -57.21 -98.57 27.26
C PRO A 259 -55.82 -97.97 26.97
N ALA A 260 -54.82 -98.77 26.58
CA ALA A 260 -53.49 -98.27 26.22
C ALA A 260 -53.51 -97.28 25.03
N LEU A 261 -54.58 -97.26 24.23
CA LEU A 261 -54.75 -96.34 23.11
C LEU A 261 -55.27 -94.94 23.52
N ALA A 262 -55.67 -94.74 24.78
CA ALA A 262 -56.22 -93.46 25.26
C ALA A 262 -55.22 -92.30 25.16
N ASP A 263 -53.93 -92.54 25.41
CA ASP A 263 -52.88 -91.51 25.31
C ASP A 263 -52.72 -91.00 23.85
N VAL A 264 -52.91 -91.88 22.86
CA VAL A 264 -52.87 -91.51 21.44
C VAL A 264 -54.07 -90.63 21.07
N LEU A 265 -55.26 -90.95 21.59
CA LEU A 265 -56.45 -90.10 21.40
C LEU A 265 -56.30 -88.74 22.08
N ALA A 266 -55.71 -88.69 23.27
CA ALA A 266 -55.42 -87.44 23.99
C ALA A 266 -54.42 -86.55 23.23
N ALA A 267 -53.53 -87.14 22.43
CA ALA A 267 -52.61 -86.41 21.56
C ALA A 267 -53.26 -85.92 20.26
N LEU A 268 -54.10 -86.74 19.62
CA LEU A 268 -54.70 -86.43 18.32
C LEU A 268 -55.93 -85.50 18.39
N GLY A 269 -56.68 -85.53 19.49
CA GLY A 269 -57.86 -84.66 19.67
C GLY A 269 -57.55 -83.15 19.63
N PRO A 270 -56.58 -82.65 20.41
CA PRO A 270 -56.16 -81.25 20.33
C PRO A 270 -55.59 -80.86 18.96
N ALA A 271 -54.92 -81.78 18.26
CA ALA A 271 -54.39 -81.53 16.92
C ALA A 271 -55.51 -81.30 15.89
N GLU A 272 -56.61 -82.05 15.97
CA GLU A 272 -57.79 -81.84 15.13
C GLU A 272 -58.34 -80.41 15.28
N VAL A 273 -58.47 -79.94 16.53
CA VAL A 273 -58.96 -78.58 16.83
C VAL A 273 -58.01 -77.51 16.31
N GLN A 274 -56.70 -77.66 16.51
CA GLN A 274 -55.71 -76.68 16.03
C GLN A 274 -55.67 -76.60 14.49
N ILE A 275 -55.86 -77.73 13.79
CA ILE A 275 -55.95 -77.74 12.33
C ILE A 275 -57.25 -77.04 11.87
N GLN A 276 -58.37 -77.24 12.56
CA GLN A 276 -59.63 -76.52 12.27
C GLN A 276 -59.49 -75.00 12.44
N GLU A 277 -58.78 -74.53 13.47
CA GLU A 277 -58.50 -73.10 13.69
C GLU A 277 -57.59 -72.52 12.60
N ALA A 278 -56.58 -73.27 12.16
CA ALA A 278 -55.71 -72.89 11.06
C ALA A 278 -56.48 -72.77 9.74
N VAL A 279 -57.37 -73.73 9.44
CA VAL A 279 -58.27 -73.69 8.26
C VAL A 279 -59.15 -72.44 8.31
N HIS A 280 -59.80 -72.14 9.45
CA HIS A 280 -60.61 -70.93 9.58
C HIS A 280 -59.81 -69.64 9.37
N THR A 281 -58.54 -69.62 9.78
CA THR A 281 -57.66 -68.46 9.59
C THR A 281 -57.18 -68.33 8.14
N LEU A 282 -56.84 -69.43 7.49
CA LEU A 282 -56.48 -69.46 6.07
C LEU A 282 -57.65 -69.08 5.17
N ALA A 283 -58.87 -69.56 5.46
CA ALA A 283 -60.08 -69.20 4.72
C ALA A 283 -60.35 -67.69 4.78
N ARG A 284 -60.31 -67.10 5.99
CA ARG A 284 -60.44 -65.65 6.15
C ARG A 284 -59.33 -64.86 5.46
N TYR A 285 -58.12 -65.41 5.35
CA TYR A 285 -57.02 -64.78 4.62
C TYR A 285 -57.25 -64.84 3.10
N ALA A 286 -57.64 -66.01 2.57
CA ALA A 286 -57.95 -66.20 1.15
C ALA A 286 -59.11 -65.31 0.68
N ASP A 287 -60.13 -65.12 1.51
CA ASP A 287 -61.29 -64.27 1.20
C ASP A 287 -60.91 -62.76 1.17
N ARG A 288 -59.87 -62.36 1.91
CA ARG A 288 -59.38 -60.98 1.95
C ARG A 288 -58.29 -60.69 0.93
N ALA A 289 -57.65 -61.73 0.39
CA ALA A 289 -56.57 -61.59 -0.57
C ALA A 289 -57.15 -61.31 -1.95
N GLU A 290 -57.14 -60.04 -2.35
CA GLU A 290 -57.62 -59.59 -3.65
C GLU A 290 -56.43 -59.26 -4.58
N LEU A 291 -56.61 -59.53 -5.87
CA LEU A 291 -55.70 -59.04 -6.91
C LEU A 291 -56.12 -57.62 -7.27
N ASP A 292 -55.32 -56.64 -6.86
CA ASP A 292 -55.53 -55.22 -7.18
C ASP A 292 -54.36 -54.67 -8.03
N PRO A 293 -54.45 -54.80 -9.36
CA PRO A 293 -53.42 -54.32 -10.28
C PRO A 293 -53.23 -52.80 -10.24
N ASP A 294 -54.30 -52.05 -9.99
CA ASP A 294 -54.26 -50.58 -9.95
C ASP A 294 -53.50 -50.12 -8.70
N ARG A 295 -53.76 -50.73 -7.54
CA ARG A 295 -53.00 -50.46 -6.31
C ARG A 295 -51.54 -50.87 -6.44
N LEU A 296 -51.23 -52.00 -7.07
CA LEU A 296 -49.85 -52.41 -7.33
C LEU A 296 -49.12 -51.36 -8.19
N ALA A 297 -49.76 -50.83 -9.23
CA ALA A 297 -49.19 -49.79 -10.08
C ALA A 297 -48.94 -48.46 -9.32
N GLU A 298 -49.84 -48.06 -8.40
CA GLU A 298 -49.63 -46.91 -7.52
C GLU A 298 -48.42 -47.09 -6.60
N VAL A 299 -48.31 -48.27 -5.98
CA VAL A 299 -47.22 -48.62 -5.06
C VAL A 299 -45.89 -48.68 -5.83
N ASP A 300 -45.87 -49.24 -7.03
CA ASP A 300 -44.71 -49.24 -7.94
C ASP A 300 -44.27 -47.82 -8.29
N ALA A 301 -45.22 -46.96 -8.68
CA ALA A 301 -44.94 -45.56 -9.00
C ALA A 301 -44.36 -44.81 -7.78
N ARG A 302 -44.91 -45.06 -6.58
CA ARG A 302 -44.39 -44.46 -5.34
C ARG A 302 -42.98 -44.97 -5.01
N MET A 303 -42.75 -46.27 -5.13
CA MET A 303 -41.45 -46.90 -4.90
C MET A 303 -40.39 -46.37 -5.87
N GLN A 304 -40.72 -46.22 -7.15
CA GLN A 304 -39.84 -45.62 -8.16
C GLN A 304 -39.55 -44.15 -7.88
N ALA A 305 -40.54 -43.37 -7.45
CA ALA A 305 -40.35 -41.96 -7.10
C ALA A 305 -39.38 -41.81 -5.91
N LEU A 306 -39.56 -42.60 -4.84
CA LEU A 306 -38.66 -42.63 -3.68
C LEU A 306 -37.24 -43.06 -4.08
N HIS A 307 -37.09 -44.13 -4.86
CA HIS A 307 -35.78 -44.58 -5.34
C HIS A 307 -35.07 -43.57 -6.25
N THR A 308 -35.80 -42.93 -7.16
CA THR A 308 -35.23 -41.94 -8.08
C THR A 308 -34.70 -40.75 -7.29
N MET A 309 -35.43 -40.30 -6.27
CA MET A 309 -34.99 -39.23 -5.39
C MET A 309 -33.79 -39.65 -4.54
N ALA A 310 -33.85 -40.82 -3.92
CA ALA A 310 -32.75 -41.39 -3.14
C ALA A 310 -31.44 -41.47 -3.95
N ARG A 311 -31.51 -41.91 -5.22
CA ARG A 311 -30.35 -41.92 -6.13
C ARG A 311 -29.82 -40.51 -6.43
N LYS A 312 -30.72 -39.54 -6.63
CA LYS A 312 -30.34 -38.15 -6.92
C LYS A 312 -29.58 -37.51 -5.76
N TYR A 313 -30.02 -37.77 -4.52
CA TYR A 313 -29.38 -37.27 -3.30
C TYR A 313 -28.29 -38.21 -2.75
N ARG A 314 -28.10 -39.39 -3.36
CA ARG A 314 -27.13 -40.43 -2.96
C ARG A 314 -27.33 -40.91 -1.51
N VAL A 315 -28.58 -40.99 -1.09
CA VAL A 315 -29.00 -41.47 0.22
C VAL A 315 -29.85 -42.73 0.07
N ALA A 316 -30.11 -43.42 1.16
CA ALA A 316 -31.06 -44.52 1.14
C ALA A 316 -32.51 -43.97 1.15
N PRO A 317 -33.49 -44.64 0.52
CA PRO A 317 -34.89 -44.18 0.51
C PRO A 317 -35.45 -43.89 1.90
N GLU A 318 -35.12 -44.71 2.89
CA GLU A 318 -35.54 -44.58 4.30
C GLU A 318 -35.03 -43.29 4.97
N THR A 319 -33.94 -42.69 4.48
CA THR A 319 -33.36 -41.47 5.06
C THR A 319 -33.80 -40.18 4.36
N LEU A 320 -34.62 -40.26 3.31
CA LEU A 320 -35.13 -39.07 2.59
C LEU A 320 -35.85 -38.05 3.49
N PRO A 321 -36.65 -38.43 4.51
CA PRO A 321 -37.25 -37.47 5.44
C PRO A 321 -36.20 -36.70 6.26
N ALA A 322 -35.13 -37.37 6.69
CA ALA A 322 -34.04 -36.74 7.43
C ALA A 322 -33.24 -35.78 6.53
N GLU A 323 -32.98 -36.16 5.28
CA GLU A 323 -32.35 -35.32 4.28
C GLU A 323 -33.14 -34.02 4.04
N LEU A 324 -34.48 -34.11 3.91
CA LEU A 324 -35.35 -32.94 3.78
C LEU A 324 -35.21 -32.00 5.00
N ALA A 325 -35.24 -32.54 6.21
CA ALA A 325 -35.12 -31.75 7.44
C ALA A 325 -33.75 -31.05 7.54
N GLU A 326 -32.67 -31.73 7.15
CA GLU A 326 -31.32 -31.15 7.12
C GLU A 326 -31.23 -29.98 6.14
N ARG A 327 -31.75 -30.14 4.92
CA ARG A 327 -31.75 -29.07 3.90
C ARG A 327 -32.60 -27.87 4.32
N GLN A 328 -33.72 -28.10 5.01
CA GLN A 328 -34.53 -27.01 5.57
C GLN A 328 -33.80 -26.25 6.68
N ALA A 329 -33.07 -26.96 7.55
CA ALA A 329 -32.25 -26.32 8.58
C ALA A 329 -31.09 -25.51 7.97
N GLN A 330 -30.44 -26.03 6.93
CA GLN A 330 -29.39 -25.32 6.18
C GLN A 330 -29.95 -24.05 5.52
N LEU A 331 -31.13 -24.13 4.89
CA LEU A 331 -31.77 -22.97 4.27
C LEU A 331 -32.09 -21.87 5.29
N ALA A 332 -32.57 -22.24 6.48
CA ALA A 332 -32.83 -21.30 7.56
C ALA A 332 -31.54 -20.65 8.09
N ALA A 333 -30.44 -21.42 8.19
CA ALA A 333 -29.14 -20.90 8.63
C ALA A 333 -28.54 -19.88 7.65
N LEU A 334 -28.82 -20.00 6.35
CA LEU A 334 -28.36 -19.08 5.30
C LEU A 334 -29.11 -17.73 5.25
N GLN A 335 -30.10 -17.49 6.13
CA GLN A 335 -30.88 -16.24 6.17
C GLN A 335 -30.24 -15.11 7.02
N ALA A 336 -28.95 -15.21 7.37
CA ALA A 336 -28.24 -14.10 8.03
C ALA A 336 -27.85 -13.01 7.02
N ALA A 337 -28.45 -11.82 7.16
CA ALA A 337 -28.17 -10.66 6.32
C ALA A 337 -26.76 -10.12 6.58
N SER A 338 -25.98 -9.92 5.51
CA SER A 338 -24.83 -9.03 5.55
C SER A 338 -25.33 -7.59 5.70
N ASP A 339 -24.68 -6.79 6.55
CA ASP A 339 -25.00 -5.37 6.73
C ASP A 339 -24.40 -4.53 5.59
N LEU A 340 -24.76 -4.88 4.37
CA LEU A 340 -24.27 -4.26 3.14
C LEU A 340 -24.77 -2.82 3.01
N ASP A 341 -25.98 -2.55 3.52
CA ASP A 341 -26.56 -1.21 3.56
C ASP A 341 -25.77 -0.29 4.51
N ALA A 342 -25.34 -0.75 5.69
CA ALA A 342 -24.47 0.05 6.55
C ALA A 342 -23.10 0.29 5.93
N LEU A 343 -22.51 -0.72 5.26
CA LEU A 343 -21.22 -0.56 4.57
C LEU A 343 -21.32 0.45 3.41
N GLN A 344 -22.42 0.44 2.64
CA GLN A 344 -22.68 1.45 1.60
C GLN A 344 -22.86 2.85 2.18
N ALA A 345 -23.59 2.98 3.28
CA ALA A 345 -23.77 4.27 3.97
C ALA A 345 -22.43 4.80 4.51
N GLN A 346 -21.59 3.92 5.09
CA GLN A 346 -20.27 4.27 5.60
C GLN A 346 -19.30 4.64 4.46
N GLU A 347 -19.37 3.96 3.32
CA GLU A 347 -18.59 4.33 2.12
C GLU A 347 -18.96 5.74 1.65
N ALA A 348 -20.26 6.03 1.53
CA ALA A 348 -20.72 7.35 1.11
C ALA A 348 -20.25 8.45 2.07
N GLN A 349 -20.29 8.20 3.39
CA GLN A 349 -19.82 9.13 4.41
C GLN A 349 -18.31 9.39 4.31
N THR A 350 -17.51 8.32 4.25
CA THR A 350 -16.04 8.42 4.20
C THR A 350 -15.56 9.03 2.88
N HIS A 351 -16.22 8.71 1.76
CA HIS A 351 -15.98 9.36 0.47
C HIS A 351 -16.27 10.86 0.52
N ALA A 352 -17.40 11.28 1.11
CA ALA A 352 -17.73 12.69 1.26
C ALA A 352 -16.70 13.44 2.12
N ALA A 353 -16.22 12.82 3.21
CA ALA A 353 -15.16 13.39 4.04
C ALA A 353 -13.86 13.57 3.26
N TYR A 354 -13.40 12.53 2.56
CA TYR A 354 -12.23 12.60 1.66
C TYR A 354 -12.37 13.70 0.61
N MET A 355 -13.51 13.76 -0.10
CA MET A 355 -13.74 14.76 -1.14
C MET A 355 -13.71 16.19 -0.59
N SER A 356 -14.24 16.42 0.61
CA SER A 356 -14.24 17.74 1.24
C SER A 356 -12.81 18.26 1.48
N VAL A 357 -11.95 17.42 2.09
CA VAL A 357 -10.55 17.80 2.38
C VAL A 357 -9.71 17.87 1.10
N ALA A 358 -9.94 16.98 0.14
CA ALA A 358 -9.19 16.94 -1.11
C ALA A 358 -9.52 18.13 -2.03
N GLN A 359 -10.79 18.59 -2.04
CA GLN A 359 -11.18 19.82 -2.74
C GLN A 359 -10.59 21.07 -2.10
N ALA A 360 -10.45 21.11 -0.77
CA ALA A 360 -9.76 22.21 -0.10
C ALA A 360 -8.29 22.27 -0.51
N LEU A 361 -7.58 21.13 -0.44
CA LEU A 361 -6.20 21.00 -0.90
C LEU A 361 -6.04 21.42 -2.38
N SER A 362 -6.96 21.01 -3.26
CA SER A 362 -6.93 21.37 -4.68
C SER A 362 -7.03 22.89 -4.92
N ARG A 363 -7.88 23.59 -4.15
CA ARG A 363 -8.00 25.06 -4.23
C ARG A 363 -6.71 25.76 -3.77
N ASP A 364 -6.12 25.28 -2.69
CA ASP A 364 -4.89 25.85 -2.14
C ASP A 364 -3.71 25.59 -3.09
N ARG A 365 -3.62 24.38 -3.66
CA ARG A 365 -2.67 24.05 -4.73
C ARG A 365 -2.84 24.93 -5.96
N ALA A 366 -4.06 25.18 -6.41
CA ALA A 366 -4.31 26.05 -7.58
C ALA A 366 -3.88 27.50 -7.33
N LYS A 367 -3.98 27.97 -6.08
CA LYS A 367 -3.44 29.28 -5.69
C LYS A 367 -1.91 29.27 -5.69
N ALA A 368 -1.30 28.32 -4.98
CA ALA A 368 0.15 28.18 -4.90
C ALA A 368 0.81 27.97 -6.28
N ALA A 369 0.16 27.19 -7.15
CA ALA A 369 0.60 26.93 -8.50
C ALA A 369 0.74 28.22 -9.32
N ARG A 370 -0.20 29.17 -9.17
CA ARG A 370 -0.14 30.47 -9.84
C ARG A 370 0.96 31.36 -9.25
N GLU A 371 1.04 31.44 -7.93
CA GLU A 371 2.03 32.27 -7.24
C GLU A 371 3.47 31.81 -7.55
N LEU A 372 3.72 30.50 -7.45
CA LEU A 372 5.01 29.91 -7.81
C LEU A 372 5.29 30.08 -9.31
N ALA A 373 4.28 29.91 -10.16
CA ALA A 373 4.48 30.04 -11.60
C ALA A 373 4.87 31.46 -12.04
N ASP A 374 4.23 32.48 -11.45
CA ASP A 374 4.54 33.88 -11.71
C ASP A 374 5.93 34.25 -11.18
N ALA A 375 6.30 33.77 -9.99
CA ALA A 375 7.63 33.99 -9.41
C ALA A 375 8.74 33.37 -10.29
N VAL A 376 8.58 32.12 -10.70
CA VAL A 376 9.54 31.42 -11.56
C VAL A 376 9.63 32.09 -12.93
N THR A 377 8.49 32.45 -13.53
CA THR A 377 8.45 33.18 -14.81
C THR A 377 9.18 34.53 -14.72
N GLY A 378 9.04 35.25 -13.60
CA GLY A 378 9.76 36.49 -13.33
C GLY A 378 11.27 36.29 -13.24
N ALA A 379 11.72 35.25 -12.52
CA ALA A 379 13.14 34.93 -12.42
C ALA A 379 13.74 34.47 -13.75
N MET A 380 12.99 33.72 -14.56
CA MET A 380 13.42 33.28 -15.89
C MET A 380 13.79 34.46 -16.81
N GLN A 381 13.13 35.61 -16.68
CA GLN A 381 13.47 36.79 -17.50
C GLN A 381 14.91 37.27 -17.26
N GLY A 382 15.44 37.08 -16.05
CA GLY A 382 16.82 37.42 -15.69
C GLY A 382 17.86 36.35 -16.08
N LEU A 383 17.45 35.17 -16.55
CA LEU A 383 18.32 34.02 -16.81
C LEU A 383 18.60 33.78 -18.30
N SER A 384 18.62 34.85 -19.11
CA SER A 384 18.71 34.79 -20.58
C SER A 384 17.60 33.94 -21.23
N MET A 385 16.42 33.93 -20.61
CA MET A 385 15.21 33.28 -21.13
C MET A 385 14.09 34.30 -21.32
N ALA A 386 14.44 35.43 -21.95
CA ALA A 386 13.50 36.51 -22.20
C ALA A 386 12.30 36.02 -23.02
N GLY A 387 11.09 36.25 -22.51
CA GLY A 387 9.85 35.75 -23.10
C GLY A 387 9.53 34.28 -22.80
N GLY A 388 10.35 33.60 -21.99
CA GLY A 388 10.02 32.29 -21.45
C GLY A 388 8.90 32.37 -20.41
N ARG A 389 8.17 31.26 -20.24
CA ARG A 389 7.05 31.11 -19.31
C ARG A 389 7.14 29.78 -18.60
N PHE A 390 6.84 29.77 -17.32
CA PHE A 390 6.68 28.55 -16.53
C PHE A 390 5.22 28.48 -16.05
N ASP A 391 4.63 27.29 -16.15
CA ASP A 391 3.27 26.99 -15.74
C ASP A 391 3.26 25.71 -14.92
N ILE A 392 2.31 25.61 -14.00
CA ILE A 392 2.05 24.39 -13.24
C ILE A 392 0.66 23.90 -13.63
N ALA A 393 0.60 22.74 -14.28
CA ALA A 393 -0.64 22.08 -14.63
C ALA A 393 -1.09 21.15 -13.49
N LEU A 394 -2.39 21.22 -13.17
CA LEU A 394 -3.05 20.34 -12.22
C LEU A 394 -4.00 19.44 -13.02
N HIS A 395 -3.54 18.24 -13.36
CA HIS A 395 -4.33 17.29 -14.15
C HIS A 395 -5.24 16.49 -13.22
N ALA A 396 -6.55 16.61 -13.39
CA ALA A 396 -7.52 15.91 -12.54
C ALA A 396 -7.39 14.38 -12.69
N LEU A 397 -7.40 13.69 -11.55
CA LEU A 397 -7.46 12.23 -11.46
C LEU A 397 -8.93 11.80 -11.36
N GLU A 398 -9.30 10.74 -12.08
CA GLU A 398 -10.69 10.27 -12.15
C GLU A 398 -11.27 9.89 -10.77
N HIS A 399 -10.47 9.23 -9.93
CA HIS A 399 -10.87 8.77 -8.59
C HIS A 399 -10.12 9.50 -7.46
N GLY A 400 -9.31 10.51 -7.81
CA GLY A 400 -8.31 11.07 -6.91
C GLY A 400 -7.26 10.04 -6.46
N GLY A 401 -6.53 10.35 -5.39
CA GLY A 401 -5.53 9.48 -4.82
C GLY A 401 -5.14 9.90 -3.41
N ALA A 402 -4.24 9.12 -2.79
CA ALA A 402 -3.75 9.39 -1.44
C ALA A 402 -3.04 10.75 -1.28
N ALA A 403 -2.69 11.41 -2.38
CA ALA A 403 -2.06 12.73 -2.38
C ALA A 403 -2.98 13.85 -2.91
N GLY A 404 -4.27 13.59 -3.18
CA GLY A 404 -5.24 14.60 -3.64
C GLY A 404 -5.94 14.26 -4.95
N LEU A 405 -6.59 15.26 -5.54
CA LEU A 405 -7.45 15.10 -6.73
C LEU A 405 -6.72 15.29 -8.05
N GLU A 406 -5.44 15.68 -8.02
CA GLU A 406 -4.70 16.04 -9.22
C GLU A 406 -3.27 15.50 -9.23
N GLN A 407 -2.76 15.29 -10.43
CA GLN A 407 -1.35 15.15 -10.71
C GLN A 407 -0.76 16.52 -11.07
N VAL A 408 0.29 16.92 -10.35
CA VAL A 408 1.02 18.16 -10.60
C VAL A 408 2.06 17.92 -11.69
N GLU A 409 2.09 18.78 -12.71
CA GLU A 409 3.08 18.74 -13.78
C GLU A 409 3.64 20.14 -14.06
N PHE A 410 4.97 20.27 -14.07
CA PHE A 410 5.66 21.52 -14.41
C PHE A 410 5.86 21.63 -15.92
N LEU A 411 5.37 22.74 -16.49
CA LEU A 411 5.43 23.05 -17.90
C LEU A 411 6.29 24.30 -18.14
N VAL A 412 7.09 24.27 -19.20
CA VAL A 412 7.99 25.38 -19.57
C VAL A 412 7.88 25.70 -21.06
N ALA A 413 7.84 26.99 -21.36
CA ALA A 413 8.18 27.55 -22.67
C ALA A 413 9.50 28.34 -22.53
N GLY A 414 10.52 27.98 -23.30
CA GLY A 414 11.85 28.61 -23.19
C GLY A 414 11.96 30.02 -23.78
N HIS A 415 11.04 30.40 -24.67
CA HIS A 415 11.00 31.70 -25.33
C HIS A 415 9.58 32.03 -25.81
N ALA A 416 9.37 33.29 -26.20
CA ALA A 416 8.07 33.76 -26.64
C ALA A 416 7.56 32.98 -27.87
N GLY A 417 6.23 32.76 -27.92
CA GLY A 417 5.54 32.15 -29.07
C GLY A 417 5.52 30.62 -29.10
N VAL A 418 6.03 29.93 -28.09
CA VAL A 418 5.97 28.45 -27.97
C VAL A 418 5.05 28.04 -26.84
N SER A 419 4.22 27.02 -27.07
CA SER A 419 3.37 26.45 -26.03
C SER A 419 4.21 25.77 -24.95
N PRO A 420 3.88 25.95 -23.66
CA PRO A 420 4.53 25.24 -22.56
C PRO A 420 4.49 23.73 -22.76
N ARG A 421 5.63 23.07 -22.51
CA ARG A 421 5.78 21.61 -22.58
C ARG A 421 6.33 21.08 -21.25
N PRO A 422 6.09 19.80 -20.91
CA PRO A 422 6.64 19.20 -19.70
C PRO A 422 8.14 19.43 -19.57
N LEU A 423 8.60 19.75 -18.36
CA LEU A 423 10.01 20.05 -18.07
C LEU A 423 10.96 18.95 -18.60
N ALA A 424 10.53 17.69 -18.51
CA ALA A 424 11.27 16.53 -19.02
C ALA A 424 11.47 16.49 -20.55
N LYS A 425 10.74 17.32 -21.31
CA LYS A 425 10.80 17.41 -22.77
C LYS A 425 11.52 18.67 -23.27
N VAL A 426 12.14 19.43 -22.38
CA VAL A 426 12.93 20.62 -22.76
C VAL A 426 14.23 20.17 -23.44
N ALA A 427 14.53 20.74 -24.61
CA ALA A 427 15.50 20.20 -25.56
C ALA A 427 16.99 20.51 -25.26
N SER A 428 17.28 21.48 -24.38
CA SER A 428 18.65 21.91 -24.06
C SER A 428 18.98 21.66 -22.59
N GLY A 429 20.03 20.87 -22.33
CA GLY A 429 20.48 20.56 -20.95
C GLY A 429 20.86 21.81 -20.15
N GLY A 430 21.43 22.83 -20.80
CA GLY A 430 21.77 24.09 -20.15
C GLY A 430 20.55 24.96 -19.81
N GLU A 431 19.49 24.90 -20.61
CA GLU A 431 18.21 25.55 -20.26
C GLU A 431 17.57 24.86 -19.07
N LEU A 432 17.55 23.53 -19.07
CA LEU A 432 16.99 22.75 -17.97
C LEU A 432 17.70 23.03 -16.65
N ALA A 433 19.04 23.13 -16.65
CA ALA A 433 19.82 23.47 -15.46
C ALA A 433 19.46 24.86 -14.92
N ARG A 434 19.36 25.88 -15.80
CA ARG A 434 18.94 27.23 -15.43
C ARG A 434 17.54 27.29 -14.83
N ILE A 435 16.57 26.62 -15.46
CA ILE A 435 15.19 26.58 -15.00
C ILE A 435 15.11 25.85 -13.65
N SER A 436 15.78 24.71 -13.54
CA SER A 436 15.79 23.90 -12.31
C SER A 436 16.39 24.68 -11.14
N LEU A 437 17.46 25.45 -11.38
CA LEU A 437 18.03 26.35 -10.38
C LEU A 437 17.06 27.46 -9.99
N ALA A 438 16.37 28.09 -10.95
CA ALA A 438 15.37 29.12 -10.68
C ALA A 438 14.22 28.58 -9.81
N ILE A 439 13.68 27.41 -10.18
CA ILE A 439 12.65 26.72 -9.42
C ILE A 439 13.15 26.40 -8.02
N SER A 440 14.36 25.83 -7.91
CA SER A 440 14.92 25.44 -6.60
C SER A 440 15.11 26.66 -5.71
N VAL A 441 15.73 27.74 -6.21
CA VAL A 441 15.95 28.96 -5.42
C VAL A 441 14.64 29.55 -4.92
N ILE A 442 13.63 29.68 -5.79
CA ILE A 442 12.32 30.26 -5.43
C ILE A 442 11.54 29.33 -4.49
N ALA A 443 11.56 28.02 -4.75
CA ALA A 443 10.90 27.04 -3.90
C ALA A 443 11.53 27.04 -2.50
N SER A 444 12.87 27.09 -2.43
CA SER A 444 13.62 27.05 -1.19
C SER A 444 13.42 28.30 -0.34
N GLU A 445 13.02 29.46 -0.90
CA GLU A 445 12.66 30.64 -0.09
C GLU A 445 11.54 30.38 0.92
N ALA A 446 10.66 29.40 0.65
CA ALA A 446 9.58 28.99 1.52
C ALA A 446 9.95 27.82 2.46
N SER A 447 10.98 27.03 2.13
CA SER A 447 11.43 25.91 2.97
C SER A 447 11.89 26.39 4.35
N PRO A 448 11.63 25.71 5.48
CA PRO A 448 12.13 26.16 6.78
C PRO A 448 13.62 25.82 7.02
N THR A 449 14.30 25.12 6.10
CA THR A 449 15.66 24.64 6.32
C THR A 449 16.68 25.78 6.45
N PRO A 450 17.55 25.75 7.48
CA PRO A 450 18.45 26.85 7.81
C PRO A 450 19.69 26.93 6.90
N THR A 451 20.15 25.80 6.38
CA THR A 451 21.35 25.70 5.54
C THR A 451 20.98 25.12 4.17
N LEU A 452 21.39 25.81 3.10
CA LEU A 452 21.14 25.42 1.72
C LEU A 452 22.47 25.21 0.99
N ILE A 453 22.58 24.12 0.24
CA ILE A 453 23.78 23.78 -0.51
C ILE A 453 23.44 23.74 -1.98
N PHE A 454 24.23 24.46 -2.78
CA PHE A 454 24.10 24.46 -4.23
C PHE A 454 25.40 23.94 -4.87
N ASP A 455 25.32 22.75 -5.44
CA ASP A 455 26.42 22.15 -6.20
C ASP A 455 26.24 22.42 -7.70
N GLU A 456 27.34 22.68 -8.40
CA GLU A 456 27.38 22.90 -9.85
C GLU A 456 26.34 23.92 -10.38
N VAL A 457 26.12 25.03 -9.65
CA VAL A 457 25.25 26.13 -10.11
C VAL A 457 25.68 26.72 -11.45
N ASP A 458 26.94 26.46 -11.82
CA ASP A 458 27.62 26.93 -13.01
C ASP A 458 27.38 26.07 -14.27
N SER A 459 26.70 24.94 -14.13
CA SER A 459 26.37 24.07 -15.26
C SER A 459 25.40 24.75 -16.23
N GLY A 460 25.89 25.05 -17.44
CA GLY A 460 25.09 25.66 -18.51
C GLY A 460 24.82 27.16 -18.34
N ILE A 461 25.57 27.87 -17.49
CA ILE A 461 25.46 29.32 -17.31
C ILE A 461 26.81 30.04 -17.46
N GLY A 462 26.75 31.32 -17.87
CA GLY A 462 27.93 32.18 -18.02
C GLY A 462 27.55 33.65 -18.21
N GLY A 463 28.53 34.54 -18.03
CA GLY A 463 28.36 35.98 -18.25
C GLY A 463 27.29 36.60 -17.33
N ALA A 464 26.40 37.40 -17.90
CA ALA A 464 25.36 38.13 -17.16
C ALA A 464 24.41 37.22 -16.36
N VAL A 465 24.15 35.99 -16.84
CA VAL A 465 23.31 35.01 -16.13
C VAL A 465 23.95 34.58 -14.83
N ALA A 466 25.27 34.34 -14.84
CA ALA A 466 26.02 33.94 -13.66
C ALA A 466 26.00 35.02 -12.57
N GLU A 467 26.06 36.29 -12.97
CA GLU A 467 25.92 37.42 -12.07
C GLU A 467 24.52 37.49 -11.42
N VAL A 468 23.46 37.29 -12.21
CA VAL A 468 22.07 37.24 -11.70
C VAL A 468 21.90 36.10 -10.68
N VAL A 469 22.41 34.91 -10.99
CA VAL A 469 22.38 33.76 -10.08
C VAL A 469 23.13 34.06 -8.78
N GLY A 470 24.35 34.59 -8.87
CA GLY A 470 25.14 34.96 -7.69
C GLY A 470 24.43 36.00 -6.81
N ARG A 471 23.68 36.94 -7.40
CA ARG A 471 22.88 37.91 -6.65
C ARG A 471 21.76 37.23 -5.87
N ARG A 472 21.03 36.30 -6.50
CA ARG A 472 19.95 35.55 -5.82
C ARG A 472 20.48 34.69 -4.68
N LEU A 473 21.59 33.99 -4.89
CA LEU A 473 22.24 33.21 -3.83
C LEU A 473 22.68 34.10 -2.65
N ARG A 474 23.17 35.31 -2.96
CA ARG A 474 23.54 36.30 -1.95
C ARG A 474 22.32 36.83 -1.18
N GLU A 475 21.23 37.16 -1.86
CA GLU A 475 19.96 37.59 -1.24
C GLU A 475 19.41 36.50 -0.30
N LEU A 476 19.45 35.24 -0.74
CA LEU A 476 19.07 34.08 0.07
C LEU A 476 19.99 33.93 1.30
N GLY A 477 21.29 34.16 1.10
CA GLY A 477 22.30 34.23 2.16
C GLY A 477 22.02 35.28 3.24
N MET A 478 21.21 36.32 2.97
CA MET A 478 20.86 37.30 4.01
C MET A 478 19.92 36.74 5.08
N ARG A 479 19.19 35.66 4.76
CA ARG A 479 18.20 35.05 5.66
C ARG A 479 18.62 33.66 6.13
N ARG A 480 19.54 33.01 5.41
CA ARG A 480 19.95 31.62 5.61
C ARG A 480 21.43 31.45 5.35
N GLN A 481 21.97 30.30 5.74
CA GLN A 481 23.30 29.92 5.32
C GLN A 481 23.23 29.28 3.94
N VAL A 482 24.00 29.82 2.98
CA VAL A 482 24.07 29.31 1.60
C VAL A 482 25.51 28.89 1.30
N LEU A 483 25.69 27.63 0.95
CA LEU A 483 26.98 27.06 0.56
C LEU A 483 26.93 26.78 -0.95
N CYS A 484 27.88 27.30 -1.72
CA CYS A 484 27.89 27.10 -3.17
C CYS A 484 29.25 26.65 -3.69
N VAL A 485 29.25 25.56 -4.44
CA VAL A 485 30.41 25.12 -5.22
C VAL A 485 30.34 25.78 -6.60
N THR A 486 31.38 26.52 -6.99
CA THR A 486 31.40 27.18 -8.30
C THR A 486 32.79 27.31 -8.90
N HIS A 487 32.84 27.39 -10.24
CA HIS A 487 33.99 27.81 -11.05
C HIS A 487 33.80 29.19 -11.69
N LEU A 488 32.65 29.85 -11.49
CA LEU A 488 32.35 31.13 -12.13
C LEU A 488 32.79 32.31 -11.24
N PRO A 489 33.71 33.17 -11.71
CA PRO A 489 34.17 34.32 -10.93
C PRO A 489 33.03 35.30 -10.62
N GLN A 490 32.01 35.39 -11.49
CA GLN A 490 30.84 36.24 -11.30
C GLN A 490 30.03 35.84 -10.06
N VAL A 491 29.90 34.54 -9.79
CA VAL A 491 29.20 34.03 -8.60
C VAL A 491 30.10 34.19 -7.37
N ALA A 492 31.37 33.80 -7.47
CA ALA A 492 32.31 33.83 -6.35
C ALA A 492 32.57 35.26 -5.82
N ALA A 493 32.56 36.28 -6.70
CA ALA A 493 32.74 37.67 -6.31
C ALA A 493 31.62 38.19 -5.39
N LEU A 494 30.41 37.63 -5.46
CA LEU A 494 29.24 38.06 -4.68
C LEU A 494 29.16 37.42 -3.29
N ALA A 495 30.03 36.47 -2.97
CA ALA A 495 30.04 35.74 -1.70
C ALA A 495 30.43 36.61 -0.49
N ASN A 496 29.85 36.30 0.67
CA ASN A 496 30.28 36.81 1.97
C ASN A 496 31.65 36.24 2.30
N HIS A 497 31.76 34.92 2.20
CA HIS A 497 32.95 34.14 2.53
C HIS A 497 33.40 33.34 1.32
N HIS A 498 34.71 33.16 1.19
CA HIS A 498 35.31 32.50 0.04
C HIS A 498 36.36 31.52 0.53
N ILE A 499 36.12 30.24 0.26
CA ILE A 499 37.00 29.14 0.62
C ILE A 499 37.63 28.60 -0.66
N GLN A 500 38.95 28.54 -0.69
CA GLN A 500 39.70 27.93 -1.78
C GLN A 500 40.08 26.50 -1.40
N VAL A 501 39.80 25.57 -2.31
CA VAL A 501 40.31 24.20 -2.26
C VAL A 501 41.66 24.15 -2.97
N ALA A 502 42.72 23.86 -2.23
CA ALA A 502 44.08 23.73 -2.75
C ALA A 502 44.57 22.28 -2.62
N LYS A 503 45.22 21.76 -3.66
CA LYS A 503 45.95 20.48 -3.55
C LYS A 503 47.39 20.76 -3.14
N GLN A 504 47.85 20.09 -2.10
CA GLN A 504 49.25 20.06 -1.71
C GLN A 504 49.77 18.64 -1.86
N THR A 505 50.87 18.47 -2.60
CA THR A 505 51.57 17.19 -2.65
C THR A 505 52.59 17.14 -1.53
N VAL A 506 52.32 16.32 -0.51
CA VAL A 506 53.21 16.13 0.64
C VAL A 506 53.68 14.67 0.64
N ALA A 507 55.00 14.47 0.59
CA ALA A 507 55.65 13.15 0.65
C ALA A 507 55.13 12.13 -0.39
N GLY A 508 54.78 12.58 -1.60
CA GLY A 508 54.29 11.70 -2.68
C GLY A 508 52.79 11.37 -2.60
N SER A 509 52.08 11.89 -1.60
CA SER A 509 50.62 11.81 -1.49
C SER A 509 49.98 13.16 -1.78
N THR A 510 48.89 13.18 -2.54
CA THR A 510 48.11 14.39 -2.83
C THR A 510 47.09 14.60 -1.71
N ARG A 511 47.22 15.70 -0.97
CA ARG A 511 46.26 16.14 0.06
C ARG A 511 45.45 17.31 -0.47
N SER A 512 44.16 17.37 -0.14
CA SER A 512 43.34 18.58 -0.33
C SER A 512 43.26 19.34 0.98
N ASP A 513 43.61 20.62 0.96
CA ASP A 513 43.46 21.56 2.07
C ASP A 513 42.47 22.67 1.69
N LEU A 514 41.75 23.17 2.71
CA LEU A 514 40.83 24.31 2.58
C LEU A 514 41.45 25.55 3.20
N VAL A 515 41.41 26.65 2.46
CA VAL A 515 41.91 27.95 2.92
C VAL A 515 40.79 28.97 2.83
N VAL A 516 40.42 29.56 3.97
CA VAL A 516 39.52 30.72 3.99
C VAL A 516 40.30 31.93 3.48
N LEU A 517 39.83 32.55 2.40
CA LEU A 517 40.53 33.64 1.74
C LEU A 517 40.23 34.99 2.41
N ASP A 518 41.28 35.74 2.69
CA ASP A 518 41.19 37.14 3.07
C ASP A 518 40.88 38.05 1.87
N ALA A 519 40.78 39.36 2.07
CA ALA A 519 40.45 40.30 1.01
C ALA A 519 41.42 40.24 -0.19
N THR A 520 42.73 40.06 0.08
CA THR A 520 43.76 39.95 -0.95
C THR A 520 43.72 38.62 -1.67
N GLY A 521 43.60 37.52 -0.92
CA GLY A 521 43.48 36.17 -1.46
C GLY A 521 42.23 36.01 -2.33
N ARG A 522 41.13 36.68 -1.97
CA ARG A 522 39.92 36.74 -2.80
C ARG A 522 40.17 37.41 -4.15
N VAL A 523 40.85 38.56 -4.18
CA VAL A 523 41.19 39.23 -5.46
C VAL A 523 42.04 38.30 -6.32
N ASP A 524 43.04 37.65 -5.73
CA ASP A 524 43.93 36.73 -6.45
C ASP A 524 43.21 35.49 -6.98
N GLU A 525 42.32 34.89 -6.18
CA GLU A 525 41.55 33.73 -6.63
C GLU A 525 40.55 34.09 -7.74
N ILE A 526 39.86 35.23 -7.63
CA ILE A 526 38.96 35.70 -8.69
C ILE A 526 39.77 36.03 -9.96
N ALA A 527 40.93 36.65 -9.83
CA ALA A 527 41.84 36.93 -10.95
C ALA A 527 42.34 35.65 -11.62
N ARG A 528 42.64 34.60 -10.83
CA ARG A 528 42.99 33.27 -11.33
C ARG A 528 41.82 32.60 -12.06
N MET A 529 40.60 32.73 -11.54
CA MET A 529 39.39 32.20 -12.18
C MET A 529 39.09 32.92 -13.51
N LEU A 530 39.42 34.21 -13.64
CA LEU A 530 39.25 34.99 -14.86
C LEU A 530 40.36 34.75 -15.90
N GLY A 531 41.62 34.75 -15.47
CA GLY A 531 42.81 34.79 -16.34
C GLY A 531 43.58 33.47 -16.45
N GLY A 532 43.22 32.45 -15.68
CA GLY A 532 43.95 31.20 -15.60
C GLY A 532 45.18 31.28 -14.70
N ALA A 533 46.19 30.44 -14.99
CA ALA A 533 47.38 30.28 -14.12
C ALA A 533 48.30 31.52 -14.06
N SER A 534 48.26 32.40 -15.07
CA SER A 534 49.07 33.63 -15.09
C SER A 534 48.28 34.82 -14.54
N LEU A 535 48.60 35.22 -13.31
CA LEU A 535 48.08 36.45 -12.71
C LEU A 535 48.75 37.67 -13.35
N THR A 536 47.96 38.58 -13.91
CA THR A 536 48.44 39.85 -14.47
C THR A 536 47.80 41.01 -13.70
N ASP A 537 48.43 42.19 -13.76
CA ASP A 537 47.85 43.40 -13.14
C ASP A 537 46.50 43.79 -13.76
N THR A 538 46.24 43.38 -15.00
CA THR A 538 44.94 43.57 -15.67
C THR A 538 43.86 42.65 -15.10
N THR A 539 44.15 41.36 -14.88
CA THR A 539 43.17 40.41 -14.33
C THR A 539 42.89 40.69 -12.85
N ARG A 540 43.90 41.14 -12.09
CA ARG A 540 43.73 41.62 -10.70
C ARG A 540 42.83 42.84 -10.61
N ARG A 541 43.00 43.84 -11.47
CA ARG A 541 42.09 45.00 -11.52
C ARG A 541 40.66 44.61 -11.83
N HIS A 542 40.46 43.73 -12.81
CA HIS A 542 39.11 43.28 -13.15
C HIS A 542 38.45 42.49 -12.00
N ALA A 543 39.21 41.65 -11.31
CA ALA A 543 38.75 40.95 -10.11
C ALA A 543 38.35 41.92 -8.98
N ASP A 544 39.15 42.96 -8.75
CA ASP A 544 38.87 43.99 -7.75
C ASP A 544 37.61 44.80 -8.09
N GLU A 545 37.41 45.14 -9.36
CA GLU A 545 36.18 45.77 -9.86
C GLU A 545 34.95 44.89 -9.60
N MET A 546 35.04 43.58 -9.88
CA MET A 546 33.94 42.64 -9.63
C MET A 546 33.60 42.51 -8.14
N LEU A 547 34.60 42.40 -7.27
CA LEU A 547 34.42 42.35 -5.82
C LEU A 547 33.82 43.66 -5.28
N THR A 548 34.24 44.80 -5.82
CA THR A 548 33.73 46.12 -5.43
C THR A 548 32.28 46.31 -5.90
N ALA A 549 31.96 45.94 -7.14
CA ALA A 549 30.59 45.96 -7.65
C ALA A 549 29.66 45.06 -6.83
N GLY A 550 30.14 43.86 -6.45
CA GLY A 550 29.42 42.94 -5.58
C GLY A 550 29.17 43.47 -4.17
N ARG A 551 30.06 44.32 -3.63
CA ARG A 551 29.88 45.00 -2.34
C ARG A 551 28.99 46.25 -2.43
N ALA A 552 29.14 47.07 -3.46
CA ALA A 552 28.42 48.33 -3.61
C ALA A 552 26.91 48.14 -3.82
N GLN A 553 26.51 47.06 -4.48
CA GLN A 553 25.10 46.71 -4.72
C GLN A 553 24.41 46.00 -3.54
N SER A 554 25.13 45.83 -2.41
CA SER A 554 24.63 45.15 -1.20
C SER A 554 24.11 46.09 -0.10
N ALA A 555 24.21 47.41 -0.29
CA ALA A 555 23.56 48.37 0.61
C ALA A 555 22.06 48.43 0.28
N PRO A 556 21.14 48.23 1.24
CA PRO A 556 19.71 48.38 0.96
C PRO A 556 19.43 49.82 0.53
N GLU A 557 18.66 50.00 -0.55
CA GLU A 557 18.13 51.30 -0.97
C GLU A 557 17.23 51.87 0.13
N SER A 558 17.82 52.56 1.12
CA SER A 558 17.08 53.32 2.11
C SER A 558 16.72 54.70 1.57
N SER A 559 15.93 54.80 0.50
CA SER A 559 15.29 56.08 0.14
C SER A 559 14.07 55.95 -0.78
N ALA A 560 12.88 55.76 -0.19
CA ALA A 560 11.62 56.35 -0.71
C ALA A 560 10.47 56.27 0.31
N ARG A 561 10.68 56.76 1.53
CA ARG A 561 9.57 57.06 2.47
C ARG A 561 9.70 58.50 3.00
N LYS A 562 9.72 59.46 2.07
CA LYS A 562 9.49 60.88 2.35
C LYS A 562 8.57 61.44 1.27
N SER A 563 7.26 61.29 1.47
CA SER A 563 6.20 62.21 1.01
C SER A 563 4.83 61.54 1.10
N ARG A 564 4.24 61.51 2.30
CA ARG A 564 2.77 61.50 2.49
C ARG A 564 2.43 61.97 3.90
N ARG A 565 2.70 63.26 4.12
CA ARG A 565 1.98 64.09 5.10
C ARG A 565 1.63 65.35 4.34
N VAL A 566 0.34 65.49 4.03
CA VAL A 566 -0.47 66.71 3.80
C VAL A 566 -1.67 66.32 2.91
N ALA A 567 -2.87 66.69 3.40
CA ALA A 567 -4.23 66.59 2.82
C ALA A 567 -4.78 65.15 2.68
N GLN A 568 -5.92 64.77 3.26
CA GLN A 568 -7.11 65.45 3.81
C GLN A 568 -7.55 64.76 5.09
#